data_AF-A0A259F2L2-F1
#
_entry.id   AF-A0A259F2L2-F1
#
_cell.length_a   1.000
_cell.length_b   1.000
_cell.length_c   1.000
_cell.angle_alpha   90.00
_cell.angle_beta   90.00
_cell.angle_gamma   90.00
#
_symmetry.space_group_name_H-M   'P 1'
#
loop_
_entity.id
_entity.type
_entity.pdbx_description
1 polymer ?
#
loop_
_entity_poly.entity_id
_entity_poly.type
_entity_poly.pdbx_seq_one_letter_code
_entity_poly.pdbx_strand_id
1 'polypeptide(L)' 'MTETEIPSLDEFVDLATLQAGVATTFPTVDSVRWYVRQNRVALVEQGALIIVAGRMRFNPSRFNLAAVAIGRKAAA' A
#
# COMPACT_ATOMS: atom_id res chain seq x y z
N MET A 1 -9.36 3.59 -22.61
CA MET A 1 -9.34 3.21 -21.17
C MET A 1 -8.52 1.94 -21.11
N THR A 2 -7.24 2.05 -20.78
CA THR A 2 -6.39 0.87 -20.62
C THR A 2 -6.95 0.06 -19.45
N GLU A 3 -7.33 -1.19 -19.72
CA GLU A 3 -7.59 -2.20 -18.70
C GLU A 3 -6.44 -2.09 -17.69
N THR A 4 -6.78 -1.61 -16.49
CA THR A 4 -5.81 -1.58 -15.40
C THR A 4 -5.65 -3.03 -15.00
N GLU A 5 -4.66 -3.68 -15.58
CA GLU A 5 -4.35 -5.09 -15.33
C GLU A 5 -4.40 -5.32 -13.82
N ILE A 6 -5.32 -6.19 -13.40
CA ILE A 6 -5.50 -6.51 -12.00
C ILE A 6 -4.26 -7.32 -11.61
N PRO A 7 -3.44 -6.87 -10.64
CA PRO A 7 -2.23 -7.58 -10.27
C PRO A 7 -2.57 -8.98 -9.79
N SER A 8 -1.70 -9.93 -10.08
CA SER A 8 -1.87 -11.29 -9.60
C SER A 8 -1.70 -11.35 -8.08
N LEU A 9 -2.33 -12.33 -7.42
CA LEU A 9 -2.36 -12.43 -5.97
C LEU A 9 -0.96 -12.64 -5.36
N ASP A 10 -0.06 -13.30 -6.09
CA ASP A 10 1.34 -13.55 -5.69
C ASP A 10 2.20 -12.28 -5.65
N GLU A 11 1.75 -11.19 -6.29
CA GLU A 11 2.39 -9.87 -6.15
C GLU A 11 2.08 -9.20 -4.81
N PHE A 12 1.17 -9.76 -4.02
CA PHE A 12 0.78 -9.18 -2.74
C PHE A 12 1.50 -9.82 -1.54
N VAL A 13 2.23 -8.98 -0.83
CA VAL A 13 3.04 -9.37 0.32
C VAL A 13 2.34 -9.05 1.64
N ASP A 14 2.86 -9.60 2.73
CA ASP A 14 2.42 -9.21 4.07
C ASP A 14 3.05 -7.87 4.50
N LEU A 15 2.60 -7.38 5.66
CA LEU A 15 3.01 -6.09 6.20
C LEU A 15 4.51 -6.02 6.53
N ALA A 16 5.12 -7.10 7.01
CA ALA A 16 6.53 -7.12 7.38
C ALA A 16 7.42 -7.07 6.13
N THR A 17 7.06 -7.85 5.10
CA THR A 17 7.74 -7.78 3.79
C THR A 17 7.58 -6.40 3.14
N LEU A 18 6.38 -5.81 3.20
CA LEU A 18 6.19 -4.44 2.70
C LEU A 18 7.12 -3.47 3.42
N GLN A 19 7.13 -3.50 4.76
CA GLN A 19 7.93 -2.57 5.56
C GLN A 19 9.42 -2.67 5.24
N ALA A 20 9.95 -3.88 5.06
CA ALA A 20 11.35 -4.07 4.67
C ALA A 20 11.68 -3.35 3.34
N GLY A 21 10.74 -3.34 2.38
CA GLY A 21 10.88 -2.64 1.10
C GLY A 21 10.74 -1.12 1.16
N VAL A 22 10.15 -0.57 2.22
CA VAL A 22 9.93 0.88 2.40
C VAL A 22 10.57 1.44 3.68
N ALA A 23 11.56 0.72 4.24
CA ALA A 23 12.13 1.00 5.55
C ALA A 23 12.73 2.42 5.68
N THR A 24 13.26 2.97 4.59
CA THR A 24 13.80 4.34 4.55
C THR A 24 12.74 5.39 4.87
N THR A 25 11.48 5.18 4.45
CA THR A 25 10.37 6.11 4.70
C THR A 25 9.55 5.69 5.92
N PHE A 26 9.37 4.39 6.10
CA PHE A 26 8.62 3.80 7.22
C PHE A 26 9.54 2.92 8.05
N PRO A 27 10.23 3.47 9.06
CA PRO A 27 11.30 2.77 9.77
C PRO A 27 10.82 1.59 10.62
N THR A 28 9.53 1.51 10.94
CA THR A 28 8.96 0.45 11.77
C THR A 28 7.68 -0.09 11.16
N VAL A 29 7.31 -1.32 11.53
CA VAL A 29 6.02 -1.91 11.14
C VAL A 29 4.86 -1.04 11.64
N ASP A 30 5.00 -0.45 12.82
CA ASP A 30 3.95 0.39 13.41
C ASP A 30 3.74 1.71 12.66
N SER A 31 4.79 2.30 12.06
CA SER A 31 4.61 3.48 11.21
C SER A 31 3.85 3.14 9.93
N VAL A 32 4.12 1.97 9.32
CA VAL A 32 3.31 1.46 8.19
C VAL A 32 1.87 1.21 8.64
N ARG A 33 1.63 0.58 9.79
CA ARG A 33 0.27 0.34 10.31
C ARG A 33 -0.50 1.64 10.52
N TRP A 34 0.14 2.62 11.15
CA TRP A 34 -0.47 3.92 11.36
C TRP A 34 -0.85 4.58 10.03
N TYR A 35 0.07 4.57 9.05
CA TYR A 35 -0.16 5.13 7.73
C TYR A 35 -1.31 4.44 6.98
N VAL A 36 -1.33 3.11 7.00
CA VAL A 36 -2.40 2.30 6.39
C VAL A 36 -3.73 2.59 7.06
N ARG A 37 -3.77 2.75 8.39
CA ARG A 37 -5.00 3.10 9.12
C ARG A 37 -5.56 4.44 8.68
N GLN A 38 -4.70 5.46 8.52
CA GLN A 38 -5.13 6.81 8.10
C GLN A 38 -5.58 6.85 6.64
N ASN A 39 -4.96 6.06 5.76
CA ASN A 39 -5.15 6.17 4.30
C ASN A 39 -5.77 4.92 3.66
N ARG A 40 -6.46 4.09 4.45
CA ARG A 40 -6.96 2.77 4.01
C ARG A 40 -7.77 2.84 2.73
N VAL A 41 -8.69 3.79 2.61
CA VAL A 41 -9.58 3.93 1.45
C VAL A 41 -8.77 4.22 0.18
N ALA A 42 -7.90 5.22 0.22
CA ALA A 42 -7.06 5.60 -0.91
C ALA A 42 -6.10 4.46 -1.34
N LEU A 43 -5.57 3.69 -0.38
CA LEU A 43 -4.72 2.54 -0.68
C LEU A 43 -5.50 1.42 -1.40
N VAL A 44 -6.77 1.18 -1.04
CA VAL A 44 -7.63 0.20 -1.71
C VAL A 44 -7.98 0.67 -3.12
N GLU A 45 -8.36 1.94 -3.29
CA GLU A 45 -8.70 2.52 -4.60
C GLU A 45 -7.54 2.47 -5.59
N GLN A 46 -6.31 2.65 -5.12
CA GLN A 46 -5.09 2.54 -5.91
C GLN A 46 -4.63 1.07 -6.12
N GLY A 47 -5.33 0.09 -5.56
CA GLY A 47 -4.95 -1.32 -5.59
C GLY A 47 -3.65 -1.64 -4.85
N ALA A 48 -3.23 -0.77 -3.92
CA ALA A 48 -2.07 -0.98 -3.07
C ALA A 48 -2.36 -1.89 -1.87
N LEU A 49 -3.62 -1.98 -1.46
CA LEU A 49 -4.09 -2.79 -0.33
C LEU A 49 -5.30 -3.63 -0.75
N ILE A 50 -5.26 -4.92 -0.42
CA ILE A 50 -6.42 -5.82 -0.50
C ILE A 50 -6.61 -6.53 0.85
N ILE A 51 -7.81 -7.09 1.04
CA ILE A 51 -8.12 -7.96 2.17
C ILE A 51 -8.52 -9.32 1.63
N VAL A 52 -7.76 -10.34 2.02
CA VAL A 52 -7.99 -11.73 1.62
C VAL A 52 -7.99 -12.60 2.88
N ALA A 53 -9.06 -13.37 3.09
CA ALA A 53 -9.26 -14.19 4.28
C ALA A 53 -9.06 -13.40 5.60
N GLY A 54 -9.56 -12.16 5.66
CA GLY A 54 -9.45 -11.29 6.84
C GLY A 54 -8.05 -10.71 7.09
N ARG A 55 -7.08 -10.97 6.21
CA ARG A 55 -5.70 -10.47 6.33
C ARG A 55 -5.43 -9.37 5.30
N MET A 56 -4.75 -8.32 5.73
CA MET A 56 -4.27 -7.27 4.84
C MET A 56 -3.08 -7.78 4.03
N ARG A 57 -3.09 -7.47 2.74
CA ARG A 57 -2.07 -7.84 1.75
C ARG A 57 -1.77 -6.63 0.89
N PHE A 58 -0.50 -6.41 0.55
CA PHE A 58 -0.04 -5.17 -0.06
C PHE A 58 0.70 -5.44 -1.36
N ASN A 59 0.41 -4.65 -2.40
CA ASN A 59 1.23 -4.66 -3.61
C ASN A 59 2.33 -3.58 -3.44
N PRO A 60 3.63 -3.94 -3.35
CA PRO A 60 4.69 -2.98 -3.06
C PRO A 60 4.80 -1.84 -4.08
N SER A 61 4.69 -2.17 -5.38
CA SER A 61 4.80 -1.19 -6.46
C SER A 61 3.67 -0.16 -6.39
N ARG A 62 2.43 -0.62 -6.22
CA ARG A 62 1.26 0.26 -6.08
C ARG A 62 1.26 1.03 -4.75
N PHE A 63 1.79 0.45 -3.68
CA PHE A 63 1.92 1.14 -2.40
C PHE A 63 2.81 2.38 -2.50
N ASN A 64 3.96 2.27 -3.17
CA ASN A 64 4.84 3.43 -3.39
C ASN A 64 4.15 4.53 -4.20
N LEU A 65 3.47 4.17 -5.29
CA LEU A 65 2.72 5.12 -6.11
C LEU A 65 1.60 5.80 -5.32
N ALA A 66 0.84 5.01 -4.55
CA ALA A 66 -0.21 5.52 -3.69
C ALA A 66 0.34 6.46 -2.61
N ALA A 67 1.48 6.11 -1.99
CA ALA A 67 2.09 6.93 -0.97
C ALA A 67 2.48 8.32 -1.48
N VAL A 68 3.07 8.38 -2.68
CA VAL A 68 3.38 9.65 -3.35
C VAL A 68 2.10 10.42 -3.70
N ALA A 69 1.08 9.76 -4.26
CA ALA A 69 -0.17 10.42 -4.64
C ALA A 69 -0.90 11.02 -3.42
N ILE A 70 -0.97 10.28 -2.32
CA ILE A 70 -1.54 10.73 -1.04
C ILE A 70 -0.75 11.92 -0.50
N GLY A 71 0.58 11.82 -0.47
CA GLY A 71 1.45 12.90 0.01
C GLY A 71 1.27 14.19 -0.78
N ARG A 72 1.19 14.10 -2.12
CA ARG A 72 0.93 15.26 -3.00
C ARG A 72 -0.41 15.91 -2.70
N LYS A 73 -1.46 15.13 -2.44
CA LYS A 73 -2.79 15.65 -2.11
C LYS A 73 -2.82 16.32 -0.74
N ALA A 74 -2.06 15.82 0.22
CA ALA A 74 -2.00 16.38 1.58
C ALA A 74 -1.20 17.70 1.67
N ALA A 75 -0.30 17.94 0.71
CA ALA A 75 0.51 19.16 0.63
C ALA A 75 -0.14 20.29 -0.20
N ALA A 76 -1.28 20.01 -0.84
CA ALA A 76 -2.06 20.97 -1.62
C ALA A 76 -3.11 21.67 -0.73
#